data_AF-A0A7S3VAY3-F1
#
_entry.id   AF-A0A7S3VAY3-F1
#
_cell.length_a   1.000
_cell.length_b   1.000
_cell.length_c   1.000
_cell.angle_alpha   90.00
_cell.angle_beta   90.00
_cell.angle_gamma   90.00
#
_symmetry.space_group_name_H-M   'P 1'
#
loop_
_entity.id
_entity.type
_entity.pdbx_description
1 polymer ?
#
loop_
_entity_poly.entity_id
_entity_poly.type
_entity_poly.pdbx_seq_one_letter_code
_entity_poly.pdbx_strand_id
1 'polypeptide(L)'
;SGGDDDDDDDFSQLNFGKESLVRNVPTQILLNEGLLHFAYLDYDLAMGKFETAIESQRKEIAKSAASMSKSRLYDFDSLLDTEGELLVPCLNNLVLSTLYSCRMREAVNLMEGLVREDPGRYLTPSMAFNLCTLYELGSDNATSDKKKRVLQLIAKRFSLHDVGSENFRLS
;
A
#
# COMPACT_ATOMS: atom_id res chain seq x y z
N SER A 1 16.55 16.95 -49.07
CA SER A 1 17.42 16.50 -47.98
C SER A 1 16.52 16.13 -46.83
N GLY A 2 16.21 14.85 -46.72
CA GLY A 2 15.65 14.29 -45.49
C GLY A 2 16.79 13.71 -44.66
N GLY A 3 16.59 13.62 -43.36
CA GLY A 3 17.49 12.94 -42.44
C GLY A 3 17.64 13.68 -41.11
N ASP A 4 17.10 13.03 -40.08
CA ASP A 4 17.73 12.84 -38.76
C ASP A 4 17.54 13.95 -37.71
N ASP A 5 16.44 13.88 -36.95
CA ASP A 5 16.29 14.52 -35.63
C ASP A 5 15.30 13.73 -34.69
N ASP A 6 15.12 12.41 -34.87
CA ASP A 6 14.18 11.59 -34.06
C ASP A 6 14.86 10.71 -32.98
N ASP A 7 16.19 10.79 -32.77
CA ASP A 7 16.94 9.86 -31.91
C ASP A 7 17.21 10.34 -30.46
N ASP A 8 16.88 11.60 -30.11
CA ASP A 8 17.21 12.17 -28.78
C ASP A 8 16.17 11.88 -27.68
N ASP A 9 14.97 11.38 -28.03
CA ASP A 9 13.88 11.12 -27.08
C ASP A 9 13.93 9.73 -26.40
N ASP A 10 14.77 8.80 -26.88
CA ASP A 10 14.85 7.42 -26.33
C ASP A 10 15.85 7.31 -25.15
N PHE A 11 16.95 8.07 -25.20
CA PHE A 11 18.00 8.05 -24.16
C PHE A 11 17.57 8.73 -22.85
N SER A 12 16.70 9.73 -22.93
CA SER A 12 16.17 10.46 -21.78
C SER A 12 15.18 9.60 -20.97
N GLN A 13 14.36 8.79 -21.63
CA GLN A 13 13.42 7.85 -21.00
C GLN A 13 14.13 6.72 -20.24
N LEU A 14 15.22 6.19 -20.80
CA LEU A 14 16.05 5.15 -20.17
C LEU A 14 16.75 5.62 -18.88
N ASN A 15 17.11 6.90 -18.80
CA ASN A 15 17.74 7.48 -17.61
C ASN A 15 16.73 7.73 -16.48
N PHE A 16 15.53 8.21 -16.83
CA PHE A 16 14.45 8.42 -15.85
C PHE A 16 13.98 7.12 -15.18
N GLY A 17 13.81 6.05 -15.96
CA GLY A 17 13.45 4.73 -15.41
C GLY A 17 14.51 4.16 -14.47
N LYS A 18 15.80 4.43 -14.73
CA LYS A 18 16.89 4.07 -13.81
C LYS A 18 16.84 4.88 -12.51
N GLU A 19 16.54 6.17 -12.57
CA GLU A 19 16.47 7.02 -11.39
C GLU A 19 15.31 6.63 -10.46
N SER A 20 14.12 6.34 -11.01
CA SER A 20 12.97 5.84 -10.24
C SER A 20 13.27 4.46 -9.62
N LEU A 21 13.88 3.55 -10.39
CA LEU A 21 14.28 2.24 -9.89
C LEU A 21 15.30 2.37 -8.74
N VAL A 22 16.34 3.20 -8.91
CA VAL A 22 17.39 3.43 -7.91
C VAL A 22 16.84 4.05 -6.62
N ARG A 23 15.81 4.91 -6.70
CA ARG A 23 15.14 5.50 -5.52
C ARG A 23 14.39 4.47 -4.69
N ASN A 24 13.81 3.45 -5.33
CA ASN A 24 13.01 2.43 -4.65
C ASN A 24 13.84 1.25 -4.11
N VAL A 25 15.10 1.08 -4.55
CA VAL A 25 16.00 -0.01 -4.09
C VAL A 25 16.08 -0.10 -2.55
N PRO A 26 16.29 0.99 -1.79
CA PRO A 26 16.39 0.89 -0.32
C PRO A 26 15.10 0.40 0.35
N THR A 27 13.93 0.90 -0.08
CA THR A 27 12.63 0.46 0.43
C THR A 27 12.37 -1.00 0.08
N GLN A 28 12.73 -1.42 -1.14
CA GLN A 28 12.56 -2.79 -1.59
C GLN A 28 13.45 -3.77 -0.83
N ILE A 29 14.68 -3.38 -0.48
CA ILE A 29 15.56 -4.15 0.39
C ILE A 29 14.92 -4.33 1.76
N LEU A 30 14.42 -3.26 2.37
CA LEU A 30 13.75 -3.33 3.69
C LEU A 30 12.49 -4.21 3.67
N LEU A 31 11.69 -4.12 2.61
CA LEU A 31 10.53 -5.00 2.40
C LEU A 31 10.97 -6.47 2.32
N ASN A 32 12.01 -6.77 1.54
CA ASN A 32 12.53 -8.14 1.41
C ASN A 32 13.14 -8.67 2.72
N GLU A 33 13.85 -7.82 3.48
CA GLU A 33 14.36 -8.18 4.81
C GLU A 33 13.21 -8.47 5.78
N GLY A 34 12.17 -7.64 5.79
CA GLY A 34 10.98 -7.87 6.59
C GLY A 34 10.29 -9.19 6.23
N LEU A 35 10.19 -9.52 4.93
CA LEU A 35 9.65 -10.80 4.46
C LEU A 35 10.50 -12.00 4.89
N LEU A 36 11.83 -11.86 4.92
CA LEU A 36 12.72 -12.90 5.46
C LEU A 36 12.46 -13.13 6.95
N HIS A 37 12.42 -12.06 7.76
CA HIS A 37 12.11 -12.18 9.19
C HIS A 37 10.71 -12.77 9.43
N PHE A 38 9.73 -12.37 8.63
CA PHE A 38 8.38 -12.93 8.66
C PHE A 38 8.39 -14.44 8.39
N ALA A 39 9.16 -14.91 7.41
CA ALA A 39 9.30 -16.33 7.11
C ALA A 39 9.96 -17.12 8.25
N TYR A 40 10.84 -16.48 9.03
CA TYR A 40 11.45 -17.05 10.23
C TYR A 40 10.59 -16.93 11.50
N LEU A 41 9.34 -16.46 11.38
CA LEU A 41 8.41 -16.23 12.51
C LEU A 41 8.91 -15.15 13.50
N ASP A 42 9.92 -14.36 13.10
CA ASP A 42 10.41 -13.23 13.87
C ASP A 42 9.62 -11.98 13.53
N TYR A 43 8.39 -11.94 14.03
CA TYR A 43 7.44 -10.90 13.68
C TYR A 43 7.84 -9.53 14.22
N ASP A 44 8.53 -9.46 15.36
CA ASP A 44 8.99 -8.19 15.95
C ASP A 44 10.02 -7.51 15.05
N LEU A 45 11.02 -8.25 14.57
CA LEU A 45 11.98 -7.72 13.60
C LEU A 45 11.31 -7.44 12.25
N ALA A 46 10.40 -8.29 11.80
CA ALA A 46 9.69 -8.09 10.54
C ALA A 46 8.92 -6.76 10.53
N MET A 47 8.15 -6.45 11.58
CA MET A 47 7.42 -5.18 11.66
C MET A 47 8.36 -3.98 11.65
N GLY A 48 9.45 -4.02 12.42
CA GLY A 48 10.42 -2.92 12.44
C GLY A 48 10.99 -2.61 11.04
N LYS A 49 11.21 -3.65 10.23
CA LYS A 49 11.63 -3.49 8.82
C LYS A 49 10.53 -2.88 7.96
N PHE A 50 9.30 -3.35 8.07
CA PHE A 50 8.17 -2.81 7.32
C PHE A 50 7.86 -1.35 7.71
N GLU A 51 7.89 -0.99 9.00
CA GLU A 51 7.69 0.38 9.49
C GLU A 51 8.75 1.33 8.92
N THR A 52 10.01 0.91 8.93
CA THR A 52 11.13 1.70 8.37
C THR A 52 10.96 1.90 6.86
N ALA A 53 10.50 0.86 6.15
CA ALA A 53 10.20 0.94 4.71
C ALA A 53 9.05 1.92 4.42
N ILE A 54 7.97 1.86 5.21
CA ILE A 54 6.83 2.77 5.09
C ILE A 54 7.23 4.22 5.34
N GLU A 55 8.01 4.48 6.39
CA GLU A 55 8.46 5.83 6.72
C GLU A 55 9.37 6.39 5.60
N SER A 56 10.25 5.56 5.05
CA SER A 56 11.11 5.93 3.94
C SER A 56 10.29 6.27 2.69
N GLN A 57 9.30 5.43 2.34
CA GLN A 57 8.45 5.69 1.18
C GLN A 57 7.59 6.95 1.35
N ARG A 58 7.05 7.19 2.54
CA ARG A 58 6.28 8.41 2.85
C ARG A 58 7.13 9.68 2.72
N LYS A 59 8.41 9.62 3.11
CA LYS A 59 9.36 10.73 2.94
C LYS A 59 9.65 11.01 1.47
N GLU A 60 9.85 9.98 0.65
CA GLU A 60 10.07 10.16 -0.78
C GLU A 60 8.84 10.73 -1.49
N ILE A 61 7.64 10.21 -1.22
CA ILE A 61 6.38 10.76 -1.74
C ILE A 61 6.21 12.23 -1.34
N ALA A 62 6.56 12.60 -0.11
CA ALA A 62 6.49 13.99 0.34
C ALA A 62 7.50 14.90 -0.37
N LYS A 63 8.71 14.40 -0.68
CA LYS A 63 9.73 15.13 -1.45
C LYS A 63 9.32 15.31 -2.91
N SER A 64 8.80 14.26 -3.56
CA SER A 64 8.32 14.34 -4.94
C SER A 64 7.13 15.28 -5.07
N ALA A 65 6.18 15.24 -4.12
CA ALA A 65 5.07 16.20 -4.04
C ALA A 65 5.53 17.67 -3.87
N ALA A 66 6.62 17.92 -3.14
CA ALA A 66 7.18 19.27 -2.98
C ALA A 66 7.89 19.78 -4.26
N SER A 67 8.41 18.87 -5.10
CA SER A 67 9.07 19.19 -6.38
C SER A 67 8.06 19.45 -7.52
N MET A 68 6.88 18.79 -7.48
CA MET A 68 5.81 18.82 -8.49
C MET A 68 5.07 20.16 -8.68
N SER A 69 5.47 21.22 -7.98
CA SER A 69 4.87 22.56 -8.12
C SER A 69 5.21 23.29 -9.44
N LYS A 70 5.99 22.71 -10.38
CA LYS A 70 6.58 23.49 -11.49
C LYS A 70 6.39 23.01 -12.94
N SER A 71 5.80 21.86 -13.24
CA SER A 71 5.53 21.52 -14.64
C SER A 71 4.27 20.70 -14.79
N ARG A 72 3.19 21.35 -15.25
CA ARG A 72 2.02 20.67 -15.77
C ARG A 72 2.10 20.80 -17.27
N LEU A 73 2.55 19.75 -17.96
CA LEU A 73 2.15 19.37 -19.32
C LEU A 73 2.99 18.16 -19.75
N TYR A 74 2.31 17.01 -19.86
CA TYR A 74 2.80 15.71 -20.35
C TYR A 74 3.82 15.01 -19.44
N ASP A 75 3.31 14.31 -18.43
CA ASP A 75 4.15 13.54 -17.52
C ASP A 75 3.95 12.04 -17.76
N PHE A 76 4.84 11.47 -18.57
CA PHE A 76 5.00 10.01 -18.73
C PHE A 76 5.36 9.34 -17.39
N ASP A 77 5.83 10.12 -16.41
CA ASP A 77 6.13 9.73 -15.02
C ASP A 77 4.90 9.17 -14.28
N SER A 78 3.68 9.61 -14.64
CA SER A 78 2.42 9.05 -14.10
C SER A 78 2.15 7.61 -14.55
N LEU A 79 2.78 7.14 -15.64
CA LEU A 79 2.55 5.79 -16.18
C LEU A 79 3.52 4.75 -15.58
N LEU A 80 4.59 5.22 -14.92
CA LEU A 80 5.58 4.44 -14.19
C LEU A 80 5.62 4.83 -12.70
N ASP A 81 4.48 5.22 -12.13
CA ASP A 81 4.29 5.64 -10.73
C ASP A 81 4.53 4.46 -9.74
N THR A 82 5.79 4.06 -9.68
CA THR A 82 6.36 2.97 -8.89
C THR A 82 6.67 3.43 -7.46
N GLU A 83 6.71 4.74 -7.21
CA GLU A 83 6.88 5.33 -5.86
C GLU A 83 5.67 5.01 -4.95
N GLY A 84 4.51 4.61 -5.51
CA GLY A 84 3.37 4.13 -4.75
C GLY A 84 3.30 2.62 -4.52
N GLU A 85 4.04 1.83 -5.31
CA GLU A 85 3.85 0.37 -5.43
C GLU A 85 4.28 -0.40 -4.19
N LEU A 86 5.35 0.03 -3.50
CA LEU A 86 5.90 -0.71 -2.37
C LEU A 86 5.20 -0.41 -1.04
N LEU A 87 4.45 0.69 -0.96
CA LEU A 87 3.77 1.10 0.26
C LEU A 87 2.67 0.11 0.65
N VAL A 88 1.85 -0.31 -0.32
CA VAL A 88 0.73 -1.24 -0.07
C VAL A 88 1.22 -2.62 0.39
N PRO A 89 2.23 -3.26 -0.26
CA PRO A 89 2.87 -4.47 0.23
C PRO A 89 3.47 -4.33 1.63
N CYS A 90 4.19 -3.24 1.92
CA CYS A 90 4.77 -3.03 3.25
C CYS A 90 3.69 -2.98 4.33
N LEU A 91 2.61 -2.22 4.09
CA LEU A 91 1.49 -2.10 5.02
C LEU A 91 0.75 -3.41 5.24
N ASN A 92 0.51 -4.17 4.17
CA ASN A 92 -0.12 -5.48 4.29
C ASN A 92 0.74 -6.44 5.13
N ASN A 93 2.05 -6.49 4.87
CA ASN A 93 2.95 -7.36 5.62
C ASN A 93 3.15 -6.91 7.07
N LEU A 94 3.14 -5.60 7.35
CA LEU A 94 3.11 -5.06 8.70
C LEU A 94 1.88 -5.56 9.46
N VAL A 95 0.69 -5.38 8.87
CA VAL A 95 -0.58 -5.84 9.43
C VAL A 95 -0.58 -7.34 9.71
N LEU A 96 -0.11 -8.15 8.76
CA LEU A 96 0.00 -9.60 8.94
C LEU A 96 0.97 -9.94 10.07
N SER A 97 2.12 -9.28 10.14
CA SER A 97 3.10 -9.49 11.23
C SER A 97 2.52 -9.16 12.60
N THR A 98 1.80 -8.04 12.71
CA THR A 98 1.11 -7.65 13.95
C THR A 98 0.04 -8.68 14.31
N LEU A 99 -0.70 -9.19 13.33
CA LEU A 99 -1.70 -10.23 13.53
C LEU A 99 -1.06 -11.53 14.05
N TYR A 100 -0.03 -12.03 13.37
CA TYR A 100 0.65 -13.27 13.75
C TYR A 100 1.44 -13.16 15.06
N SER A 101 1.72 -11.94 15.52
CA SER A 101 2.26 -11.67 16.87
C SER A 101 1.20 -11.74 17.99
N CYS A 102 -0.01 -12.23 17.71
CA CYS A 102 -1.15 -12.22 18.63
C CYS A 102 -1.62 -10.82 19.08
N ARG A 103 -1.20 -9.74 18.39
CA ARG A 103 -1.61 -8.36 18.67
C ARG A 103 -2.82 -7.95 17.81
N MET A 104 -3.87 -8.76 17.85
CA MET A 104 -5.05 -8.62 16.99
C MET A 104 -5.71 -7.22 17.08
N ARG A 105 -5.83 -6.65 18.28
CA ARG A 105 -6.43 -5.32 18.47
C ARG A 105 -5.62 -4.22 17.79
N GLU A 106 -4.30 -4.34 17.83
CA GLU A 106 -3.38 -3.40 17.21
C GLU A 106 -3.41 -3.52 15.69
N ALA A 107 -3.42 -4.76 15.17
CA ALA A 107 -3.60 -5.01 13.74
C ALA A 107 -4.89 -4.38 13.22
N VAL A 108 -6.02 -4.59 13.91
CA VAL A 108 -7.31 -3.97 13.56
C VAL A 108 -7.20 -2.43 13.55
N ASN A 109 -6.59 -1.83 14.58
CA ASN A 109 -6.42 -0.39 14.64
C ASN A 109 -5.57 0.16 13.49
N LEU A 110 -4.48 -0.54 13.12
CA LEU A 110 -3.63 -0.18 11.99
C LEU A 110 -4.41 -0.23 10.67
N MET A 111 -5.11 -1.33 10.41
CA MET A 111 -5.93 -1.49 9.20
C MET A 111 -7.06 -0.47 9.11
N GLU A 112 -7.81 -0.27 10.20
CA GLU A 112 -8.86 0.76 10.25
C GLU A 112 -8.27 2.17 10.08
N GLY A 113 -7.06 2.41 10.58
CA GLY A 113 -6.31 3.65 10.39
C GLY A 113 -5.98 3.92 8.92
N LEU A 114 -5.47 2.92 8.20
CA LEU A 114 -5.18 3.02 6.77
C LEU A 114 -6.44 3.25 5.93
N VAL A 115 -7.50 2.50 6.21
CA VAL A 115 -8.80 2.72 5.54
C VAL A 115 -9.31 4.13 5.83
N ARG A 116 -9.09 4.68 7.03
CA ARG A 116 -9.48 6.06 7.35
C ARG A 116 -8.63 7.12 6.65
N GLU A 117 -7.35 6.83 6.41
CA GLU A 117 -6.41 7.71 5.72
C GLU A 117 -6.81 7.90 4.25
N ASP A 118 -6.98 6.79 3.52
CA ASP A 118 -7.45 6.80 2.14
C ASP A 118 -8.17 5.48 1.80
N PRO A 119 -9.52 5.47 1.85
CA PRO A 119 -10.29 4.29 1.48
C PRO A 119 -10.06 3.84 0.04
N GLY A 120 -9.84 4.76 -0.90
CA GLY A 120 -9.65 4.47 -2.32
C GLY A 120 -8.39 3.64 -2.55
N ARG A 121 -7.34 3.93 -1.77
CA ARG A 121 -6.03 3.29 -1.88
C ARG A 121 -5.89 2.03 -1.03
N TYR A 122 -6.44 2.04 0.19
CA TYR A 122 -6.13 1.01 1.19
C TYR A 122 -7.21 -0.03 1.40
N LEU A 123 -8.47 0.26 1.05
CA LEU A 123 -9.55 -0.73 1.16
C LEU A 123 -9.55 -1.66 -0.07
N THR A 124 -8.57 -2.55 -0.14
CA THR A 124 -8.50 -3.60 -1.17
C THR A 124 -9.39 -4.80 -0.81
N PRO A 125 -9.69 -5.71 -1.77
CA PRO A 125 -10.45 -6.94 -1.48
C PRO A 125 -9.82 -7.79 -0.36
N SER A 126 -8.48 -7.87 -0.35
CA SER A 126 -7.74 -8.59 0.70
C SER A 126 -7.83 -7.88 2.05
N MET A 127 -7.72 -6.55 2.07
CA MET A 127 -7.87 -5.75 3.30
C MET A 127 -9.27 -5.93 3.90
N ALA A 128 -10.32 -5.85 3.07
CA ALA A 128 -11.70 -6.05 3.52
C ALA A 128 -11.91 -7.45 4.11
N PHE A 129 -11.41 -8.48 3.44
CA PHE A 129 -11.50 -9.86 3.92
C PHE A 129 -10.76 -10.07 5.26
N ASN A 130 -9.56 -9.51 5.39
CA ASN A 130 -8.75 -9.60 6.61
C ASN A 130 -9.45 -8.90 7.78
N LEU A 131 -9.94 -7.67 7.59
CA LEU A 131 -10.69 -6.94 8.61
C LEU A 131 -11.96 -7.71 9.05
N CYS A 132 -12.72 -8.26 8.10
CA CYS A 132 -13.92 -9.03 8.42
C CYS A 132 -13.60 -10.30 9.21
N THR A 133 -12.52 -11.00 8.86
CA THR A 133 -12.03 -12.15 9.63
C THR A 133 -11.68 -11.75 11.07
N LEU A 134 -11.03 -10.61 11.25
CA LEU A 134 -10.60 -10.16 12.57
C LEU A 134 -11.75 -9.65 13.44
N TYR A 135 -12.78 -9.07 12.83
CA TYR A 135 -14.00 -8.73 13.54
C TYR A 135 -14.74 -9.97 14.04
N GLU A 136 -14.79 -11.04 13.23
CA GLU A 136 -15.35 -12.34 13.64
C GLU A 136 -14.56 -12.98 14.79
N LEU A 137 -13.24 -12.85 14.79
CA LEU A 137 -12.37 -13.44 15.82
C LEU A 137 -12.34 -12.62 17.13
N GLY A 138 -12.46 -11.30 17.03
CA GLY A 138 -12.15 -10.38 18.13
C GLY A 138 -13.33 -9.62 18.73
N SER A 139 -14.54 -9.77 18.20
CA SER A 139 -15.74 -9.06 18.66
C SER A 139 -16.92 -10.01 18.79
N ASP A 140 -17.93 -9.62 19.57
CA ASP A 140 -19.23 -10.30 19.52
C ASP A 140 -19.89 -10.15 18.14
N ASN A 141 -20.84 -11.03 17.83
CA ASN A 141 -21.50 -11.09 16.52
C ASN A 141 -22.14 -9.75 16.12
N ALA A 142 -22.80 -9.05 17.05
CA ALA A 142 -23.49 -7.80 16.75
C ALA A 142 -22.51 -6.67 16.42
N THR A 143 -21.41 -6.57 17.17
CA THR A 143 -20.32 -5.63 16.92
C THR A 143 -19.63 -5.94 15.60
N SER A 144 -19.33 -7.22 15.34
CA SER A 144 -18.70 -7.66 14.08
C SER A 144 -19.55 -7.28 12.87
N ASP A 145 -20.83 -7.61 12.88
CA ASP A 145 -21.75 -7.28 11.79
C ASP A 145 -21.88 -5.78 11.55
N LYS A 146 -21.90 -4.98 12.63
CA LYS A 146 -21.94 -3.53 12.51
C LYS A 146 -20.69 -2.99 11.82
N LYS A 147 -19.50 -3.48 12.21
CA LYS A 147 -18.23 -3.06 11.60
C LYS A 147 -18.11 -3.48 10.13
N LYS A 148 -18.52 -4.71 9.79
CA LYS A 148 -18.58 -5.20 8.40
C LYS A 148 -19.51 -4.34 7.53
N ARG A 149 -20.69 -3.97 8.04
CA ARG A 149 -21.61 -3.05 7.34
C ARG A 149 -21.00 -1.67 7.13
N VAL A 150 -20.29 -1.12 8.12
CA VAL A 150 -19.59 0.16 7.96
C VAL A 150 -18.55 0.08 6.84
N LEU A 151 -17.75 -0.99 6.79
CA LEU A 151 -16.80 -1.24 5.70
C LEU A 151 -17.48 -1.30 4.32
N GLN A 152 -18.62 -1.97 4.21
CA GLN A 152 -19.41 -1.96 2.98
C GLN A 152 -19.89 -0.57 2.57
N LEU A 153 -20.37 0.23 3.53
CA LEU A 153 -20.80 1.61 3.25
C LEU A 153 -19.63 2.45 2.75
N ILE A 154 -18.43 2.26 3.31
CA ILE A 154 -17.22 2.94 2.84
C ILE A 154 -16.93 2.51 1.39
N ALA A 155 -16.86 1.22 1.09
CA ALA A 155 -16.59 0.76 -0.28
C ALA A 155 -17.60 1.31 -1.30
N LYS A 156 -18.91 1.34 -0.96
CA LYS A 156 -19.94 1.95 -1.80
C LYS A 156 -19.76 3.45 -1.98
N ARG A 157 -19.43 4.17 -0.90
CA ARG A 157 -19.23 5.63 -0.92
C ARG A 157 -18.06 6.04 -1.79
N PHE A 158 -16.99 5.24 -1.81
CA PHE A 158 -15.78 5.49 -2.61
C PHE A 158 -15.81 4.80 -3.97
N SER A 159 -16.95 4.22 -4.37
CA SER A 159 -17.11 3.53 -5.66
C SER A 159 -16.04 2.47 -5.94
N LEU A 160 -15.67 1.70 -4.91
CA LEU A 160 -14.68 0.64 -5.02
C LEU A 160 -15.32 -0.61 -5.67
N HIS A 161 -15.36 -0.61 -7.00
CA HIS A 161 -16.02 -1.65 -7.80
C HIS A 161 -15.40 -3.04 -7.61
N ASP A 162 -14.10 -3.10 -7.31
CA ASP A 162 -13.36 -4.35 -7.11
C ASP A 162 -13.62 -4.98 -5.73
N VAL A 163 -14.22 -4.24 -4.79
CA VAL A 163 -14.54 -4.72 -3.45
C VAL A 163 -16.03 -5.05 -3.36
N GLY A 164 -16.37 -6.27 -3.77
CA GLY A 164 -17.73 -6.78 -3.80
C GLY A 164 -18.25 -7.22 -2.42
N SER A 165 -19.56 -7.53 -2.37
CA SER A 165 -20.24 -7.97 -1.15
C SER A 165 -19.62 -9.22 -0.50
N GLU A 166 -19.02 -10.08 -1.32
CA GLU A 166 -18.32 -11.31 -0.95
C GLU A 166 -17.09 -11.05 -0.07
N ASN A 167 -16.44 -9.90 -0.21
CA ASN A 167 -15.28 -9.55 0.61
C ASN A 167 -15.67 -9.26 2.07
N PHE A 168 -16.94 -8.97 2.33
CA PHE A 168 -17.41 -8.56 3.65
C PHE A 168 -18.02 -9.69 4.49
N ARG A 169 -18.15 -10.90 3.93
CA ARG A 169 -18.71 -12.08 4.61
C ARG A 169 -20.02 -11.75 5.36
N LEU A 170 -20.91 -11.01 4.70
CA LEU A 170 -22.27 -10.82 5.18
C LEU A 170 -23.10 -11.97 4.61
N SER A 171 -23.53 -12.88 5.50
CA SER A 171 -24.54 -13.89 5.23
C SER A 171 -25.94 -13.28 5.22
#